data_AF-A0A7W7KED8-F1
#
_entry.id   AF-A0A7W7KED8-F1
#
_cell.length_a   1.000
_cell.length_b   1.000
_cell.length_c   1.000
_cell.angle_alpha   90.00
_cell.angle_beta   90.00
_cell.angle_gamma   90.00
#
_symmetry.space_group_name_H-M   'P 1'
#
loop_
_entity.id
_entity.type
_entity.pdbx_description
1 polymer ?
#
loop_
_entity_poly.entity_id
_entity_poly.type
_entity_poly.pdbx_seq_one_letter_code
_entity_poly.pdbx_strand_id
1 'polypeptide(L)'
;MSTSTQSELFAEPEVLETGIFEGRVQLPNSFFAQTVNEYQDWHQAWFREALQNALDAGSTQIDFHIRNHPDKPETVVVTCTDNGTGMSRETLTDVFLSMGGSQKADGSIGGFGYAKSLLAFAHKQYTIRTRDLFLKGEGGNYKLSTSAPLQGVVLEVEMDHSKAQAWHLEQALEQIVCMSTFRPGVRVTLNGMALSANKQNYNYGLDTVLGKLSFKDNSGGYSSSSLWVRMNGLAMFRERVYGNSGTTGFEGIIDLTGTSKEMFTSNRDKLLGEKSSALNKIIQELVNDRTKLKLNGGIDKTLNRNNIDWKQLSEQIQEDLKEGAAVRGKTVEEFADELASMSDEVMDEGSKHPFAALARTMVKERHSIQSKLGGIPSELYPENFKVKHCTEERDEDQTKMAGHIATKMSLKRYAKLAAGWDFLIRTMLSHESYRNFAGVEKGADGQFYYSGKLIQTGFVFGTVEGLHVEDKDQESGKERRSILINPDVAEKPEYMLGDIVDLAHHELAHLRYDYHGEDFVKQSEGLRRICRREMGHEKAMIAAFEEGIAGWRAKHAAPKAKKEIDRESGYGM
;
A
#
# COMPACT_ATOMS: atom_id res chain seq x y z
N MET A 1 37.34 8.58 37.78
CA MET A 1 36.67 7.40 38.36
C MET A 1 37.13 6.20 37.56
N SER A 2 37.62 5.17 38.25
CA SER A 2 38.38 4.04 37.69
C SER A 2 37.63 3.33 36.56
N THR A 3 38.26 3.20 35.40
CA THR A 3 37.81 2.32 34.31
C THR A 3 38.17 0.89 34.67
N SER A 4 37.29 0.20 35.39
CA SER A 4 37.34 -1.27 35.48
C SER A 4 37.24 -1.84 34.07
N THR A 5 38.22 -2.63 33.67
CA THR A 5 38.26 -3.31 32.37
C THR A 5 37.04 -4.22 32.22
N GLN A 6 36.41 -4.25 31.04
CA GLN A 6 35.21 -5.04 30.74
C GLN A 6 35.30 -6.52 31.18
N SER A 7 36.49 -7.10 31.28
CA SER A 7 36.69 -8.47 31.76
C SER A 7 36.32 -8.70 33.23
N GLU A 8 36.34 -7.67 34.10
CA GLU A 8 36.05 -7.80 35.53
C GLU A 8 34.54 -7.87 35.83
N LEU A 9 33.69 -7.35 34.93
CA LEU A 9 32.23 -7.37 35.07
C LEU A 9 31.63 -8.77 34.84
N PHE A 10 32.29 -9.61 34.04
CA PHE A 10 31.81 -10.96 33.64
C PHE A 10 32.53 -12.12 34.34
N ALA A 11 33.51 -11.84 35.20
CA ALA A 11 34.10 -12.88 36.04
C ALA A 11 33.07 -13.32 37.10
N GLU A 12 32.98 -14.63 37.37
CA GLU A 12 32.22 -15.10 38.53
C GLU A 12 32.77 -14.39 39.79
N PRO A 13 31.92 -13.67 40.55
CA PRO A 13 32.40 -12.93 41.70
C PRO A 13 32.95 -13.88 42.75
N GLU A 14 33.93 -13.41 43.52
CA GLU A 14 34.39 -14.11 44.71
C GLU A 14 33.21 -14.21 45.69
N VAL A 15 32.63 -15.41 45.80
CA VAL A 15 31.47 -15.67 46.65
C VAL A 15 31.97 -15.72 48.10
N LEU A 16 31.42 -14.86 48.95
CA LEU A 16 31.66 -14.95 50.38
C LEU A 16 30.89 -16.18 50.88
N GLU A 17 31.61 -17.24 51.29
CA GLU A 17 31.03 -18.56 51.69
C GLU A 17 30.04 -18.48 52.87
N THR A 18 29.90 -17.32 53.52
CA THR A 18 28.92 -17.11 54.58
C THR A 18 27.52 -16.85 54.00
N GLY A 19 26.67 -17.90 53.99
CA GLY A 19 25.22 -17.75 53.84
C GLY A 19 24.62 -18.15 52.48
N ILE A 20 25.02 -19.30 51.92
CA ILE A 20 24.39 -19.87 50.73
C ILE A 20 22.97 -20.36 51.07
N PHE A 21 21.97 -19.88 50.32
CA PHE A 21 20.59 -20.32 50.40
C PHE A 21 20.20 -21.03 49.09
N GLU A 22 19.65 -22.24 49.19
CA GLU A 22 19.12 -22.99 48.04
C GLU A 22 17.60 -22.90 48.02
N GLY A 23 17.02 -22.61 46.85
CA GLY A 23 15.59 -22.47 46.69
C GLY A 23 15.07 -23.09 45.39
N ARG A 24 13.76 -23.35 45.36
CA ARG A 24 13.07 -23.92 44.19
C ARG A 24 11.71 -23.28 43.96
N VAL A 25 11.49 -22.82 42.73
CA VAL A 25 10.16 -22.50 42.20
C VAL A 25 9.47 -23.81 41.82
N GLN A 26 8.25 -24.05 42.32
CA GLN A 26 7.55 -25.32 42.20
C GLN A 26 6.96 -25.60 40.80
N LEU A 27 7.81 -25.62 39.77
CA LEU A 27 7.47 -26.01 38.39
C LEU A 27 8.69 -26.72 37.73
N PRO A 28 8.47 -27.69 36.82
CA PRO A 28 9.56 -28.37 36.13
C PRO A 28 10.24 -27.47 35.08
N ASN A 29 11.53 -27.69 34.80
CA ASN A 29 12.28 -26.90 33.79
C ASN A 29 11.61 -26.96 32.40
N SER A 30 11.08 -28.13 32.01
CA SER A 30 10.35 -28.30 30.75
C SER A 30 9.13 -27.39 30.60
N PHE A 31 8.51 -26.96 31.71
CA PHE A 31 7.42 -25.98 31.67
C PHE A 31 7.94 -24.59 31.30
N PHE A 32 9.07 -24.17 31.88
CA PHE A 32 9.65 -22.86 31.60
C PHE A 32 10.20 -22.77 30.18
N ALA A 33 10.84 -23.83 29.67
CA ALA A 33 11.33 -23.88 28.29
C ALA A 33 10.21 -23.67 27.25
N GLN A 34 8.96 -24.08 27.54
CA GLN A 34 7.82 -23.84 26.66
C GLN A 34 7.37 -22.38 26.61
N THR A 35 7.72 -21.57 27.62
CA THR A 35 7.37 -20.14 27.71
C THR A 35 7.82 -19.37 26.46
N VAL A 36 8.95 -19.73 25.87
CA VAL A 36 9.49 -19.13 24.64
C VAL A 36 8.50 -19.22 23.48
N ASN A 37 7.72 -20.31 23.41
CA ASN A 37 6.76 -20.56 22.34
C ASN A 37 5.44 -19.79 22.52
N GLU A 38 5.22 -19.19 23.69
CA GLU A 38 4.03 -18.39 23.95
C GLU A 38 4.15 -16.95 23.45
N TYR A 39 5.35 -16.54 23.04
CA TYR A 39 5.60 -15.24 22.44
C TYR A 39 5.64 -15.39 20.92
N GLN A 40 5.04 -14.42 20.22
CA GLN A 40 5.09 -14.34 18.76
C GLN A 40 6.53 -14.07 18.28
N ASP A 41 7.27 -13.23 19.01
CA ASP A 41 8.71 -13.03 18.84
C ASP A 41 9.37 -12.92 20.22
N TRP A 42 9.86 -14.05 20.71
CA TRP A 42 10.47 -14.13 22.03
C TRP A 42 11.78 -13.33 22.14
N HIS A 43 12.50 -13.11 21.03
CA HIS A 43 13.74 -12.32 21.05
C HIS A 43 13.40 -10.88 21.42
N GLN A 44 12.41 -10.31 20.75
CA GLN A 44 11.89 -8.98 21.07
C GLN A 44 11.32 -8.93 22.48
N ALA A 45 10.51 -9.92 22.85
CA ALA A 45 9.90 -9.96 24.18
C ALA A 45 10.94 -9.95 25.31
N TRP A 46 12.06 -10.67 25.16
CA TRP A 46 13.12 -10.68 26.18
C TRP A 46 13.71 -9.29 26.40
N PHE A 47 14.12 -8.60 25.32
CA PHE A 47 14.67 -7.25 25.41
C PHE A 47 13.66 -6.23 25.90
N ARG A 48 12.40 -6.34 25.48
CA ARG A 48 11.29 -5.50 25.97
C ARG A 48 11.16 -5.61 27.49
N GLU A 49 11.08 -6.82 28.03
CA GLU A 49 10.92 -7.01 29.48
C GLU A 49 12.16 -6.57 30.26
N ALA A 50 13.37 -6.80 29.72
CA ALA A 50 14.62 -6.34 30.35
C ALA A 50 14.70 -4.80 30.39
N LEU A 51 14.46 -4.14 29.24
CA LEU A 51 14.40 -2.68 29.14
C LEU A 51 13.35 -2.11 30.08
N GLN A 52 12.15 -2.69 30.11
CA GLN A 52 11.08 -2.21 30.97
C GLN A 52 11.46 -2.28 32.45
N ASN A 53 12.07 -3.38 32.91
CA ASN A 53 12.48 -3.52 34.30
C ASN A 53 13.57 -2.50 34.68
N ALA A 54 14.55 -2.27 33.81
CA ALA A 54 15.55 -1.23 34.02
C ALA A 54 14.94 0.17 34.06
N LEU A 55 14.03 0.49 33.13
CA LEU A 55 13.33 1.79 33.10
C LEU A 55 12.43 2.01 34.33
N ASP A 56 11.75 0.96 34.80
CA ASP A 56 10.94 0.99 36.02
C ASP A 56 11.82 1.18 37.26
N ALA A 57 13.06 0.65 37.26
CA ALA A 57 14.07 0.84 38.30
C ALA A 57 14.78 2.21 38.23
N GLY A 58 14.41 3.06 37.26
CA GLY A 58 14.96 4.41 37.11
C GLY A 58 16.33 4.48 36.46
N SER A 59 16.76 3.43 35.74
CA SER A 59 18.09 3.36 35.13
C SER A 59 18.26 4.40 34.02
N THR A 60 19.41 5.08 34.03
CA THR A 60 19.83 6.02 32.98
C THR A 60 20.85 5.41 32.02
N GLN A 61 21.45 4.29 32.39
CA GLN A 61 22.41 3.54 31.59
C GLN A 61 21.96 2.08 31.58
N ILE A 62 21.76 1.54 30.37
CA ILE A 62 21.36 0.15 30.15
C ILE A 62 22.30 -0.43 29.07
N ASP A 63 23.11 -1.40 29.44
CA ASP A 63 24.13 -1.98 28.57
C ASP A 63 23.79 -3.44 28.28
N PHE A 64 23.67 -3.78 27.00
CA PHE A 64 23.49 -5.14 26.52
C PHE A 64 24.79 -5.69 25.94
N HIS A 65 25.09 -6.94 26.25
CA HIS A 65 26.19 -7.68 25.66
C HIS A 65 25.69 -9.00 25.12
N ILE A 66 26.01 -9.28 23.86
CA ILE A 66 25.59 -10.50 23.15
C ILE A 66 26.84 -11.13 22.58
N ARG A 67 27.11 -12.38 22.97
CA ARG A 67 28.28 -13.14 22.51
C ARG A 67 27.95 -14.62 22.38
N ASN A 68 28.64 -15.31 21.48
CA ASN A 68 28.60 -16.77 21.48
C ASN A 68 29.32 -17.30 22.72
N HIS A 69 28.83 -18.41 23.28
CA HIS A 69 29.51 -19.07 24.38
C HIS A 69 30.85 -19.63 23.87
N PRO A 70 31.97 -19.40 24.58
CA PRO A 70 33.31 -19.76 24.10
C PRO A 70 33.46 -21.26 23.82
N ASP A 71 32.87 -22.10 24.67
CA ASP A 71 32.99 -23.56 24.58
C ASP A 71 31.79 -24.26 23.91
N LYS A 72 30.73 -23.52 23.55
CA LYS A 72 29.45 -24.06 23.05
C LYS A 72 28.93 -23.15 21.94
N PRO A 73 29.39 -23.29 20.69
CA PRO A 73 29.09 -22.35 19.62
C PRO A 73 27.59 -22.20 19.28
N GLU A 74 26.77 -23.17 19.67
CA GLU A 74 25.31 -23.16 19.56
C GLU A 74 24.60 -22.39 20.69
N THR A 75 25.30 -22.04 21.76
CA THR A 75 24.76 -21.28 22.91
C THR A 75 25.16 -19.80 22.78
N VAL A 76 24.20 -18.90 22.99
CA VAL A 76 24.44 -17.46 23.03
C VAL A 76 24.30 -16.97 24.46
N VAL A 77 25.27 -16.19 24.93
CA VAL A 77 25.23 -15.51 26.22
C VAL A 77 24.74 -14.09 26.01
N VAL A 78 23.66 -13.73 26.70
CA VAL A 78 23.10 -12.38 26.69
C VAL A 78 23.18 -11.81 28.09
N THR A 79 23.80 -10.64 28.22
CA THR A 79 23.89 -9.90 29.48
C THR A 79 23.14 -8.57 29.34
N CYS A 80 22.31 -8.23 30.32
CA CYS A 80 21.71 -6.91 30.52
C CYS A 80 22.24 -6.34 31.83
N THR A 81 22.89 -5.18 31.75
CA THR A 81 23.38 -4.43 32.91
C THR A 81 22.67 -3.10 32.99
N ASP A 82 22.19 -2.72 34.16
CA ASP A 82 21.58 -1.41 34.38
C ASP A 82 22.05 -0.77 35.69
N ASN A 83 21.96 0.55 35.77
CA ASN A 83 22.39 1.34 36.94
C ASN A 83 21.22 1.80 37.86
N GLY A 84 20.08 1.12 37.81
CA GLY A 84 18.87 1.45 38.57
C GLY A 84 18.99 1.15 40.07
N THR A 85 17.87 1.12 40.78
CA THR A 85 17.85 0.94 42.25
C THR A 85 18.27 -0.45 42.74
N GLY A 86 18.39 -1.43 41.83
CA GLY A 86 18.60 -2.84 42.17
C GLY A 86 17.44 -3.46 42.96
N MET A 87 17.62 -4.71 43.39
CA MET A 87 16.64 -5.46 44.18
C MET A 87 17.17 -5.74 45.59
N SER A 88 16.31 -5.64 46.59
CA SER A 88 16.57 -6.17 47.94
C SER A 88 16.49 -7.70 47.93
N ARG A 89 16.93 -8.35 49.02
CA ARG A 89 16.77 -9.81 49.18
C ARG A 89 15.29 -10.19 49.08
N GLU A 90 14.43 -9.45 49.78
CA GLU A 90 12.98 -9.66 49.79
C GLU A 90 12.37 -9.44 48.40
N THR A 91 12.78 -8.39 47.68
CA THR A 91 12.33 -8.16 46.30
C THR A 91 12.76 -9.30 45.38
N LEU A 92 13.99 -9.79 45.52
CA LEU A 92 14.52 -10.87 44.71
C LEU A 92 13.79 -12.19 45.01
N THR A 93 13.57 -12.56 46.28
CA THR A 93 12.93 -13.82 46.64
C THR A 93 11.41 -13.79 46.49
N ASP A 94 10.77 -12.73 46.95
CA ASP A 94 9.31 -12.69 47.14
C ASP A 94 8.59 -12.10 45.93
N VAL A 95 9.31 -11.39 45.04
CA VAL A 95 8.76 -10.82 43.81
C VAL A 95 9.37 -11.47 42.57
N PHE A 96 10.70 -11.44 42.44
CA PHE A 96 11.35 -11.99 41.24
C PHE A 96 11.30 -13.52 41.23
N LEU A 97 11.59 -14.23 42.33
CA LEU A 97 11.63 -15.70 42.31
C LEU A 97 10.27 -16.36 42.60
N SER A 98 9.28 -15.60 43.07
CA SER A 98 7.95 -16.15 43.42
C SER A 98 6.93 -15.97 42.30
N MET A 99 6.40 -17.05 41.73
CA MET A 99 5.34 -16.99 40.71
C MET A 99 4.09 -16.25 41.24
N GLY A 100 3.57 -15.28 40.49
CA GLY A 100 2.40 -14.48 40.88
C GLY A 100 2.65 -13.29 41.82
N GLY A 101 3.87 -13.12 42.36
CA GLY A 101 4.24 -11.91 43.12
C GLY A 101 4.47 -10.70 42.21
N SER A 102 3.73 -9.61 42.40
CA SER A 102 4.00 -8.30 41.78
C SER A 102 3.81 -7.19 42.81
N GLN A 103 4.86 -6.40 43.07
CA GLN A 103 4.85 -5.24 43.96
C GLN A 103 5.17 -3.95 43.16
N LYS A 104 4.48 -3.68 42.06
CA LYS A 104 4.69 -2.42 41.33
C LYS A 104 3.56 -1.41 41.63
N ALA A 105 3.93 -0.13 41.75
CA ALA A 105 3.01 0.97 42.02
C ALA A 105 2.07 1.25 40.82
N ASP A 106 0.94 1.90 41.07
CA ASP A 106 0.00 2.35 40.04
C ASP A 106 0.72 3.23 39.00
N GLY A 107 0.61 2.86 37.72
CA GLY A 107 1.28 3.54 36.59
C GLY A 107 2.56 2.86 36.07
N SER A 108 3.05 1.82 36.74
CA SER A 108 4.12 0.96 36.23
C SER A 108 3.62 0.02 35.13
N ILE A 109 4.49 -0.31 34.15
CA ILE A 109 4.08 -1.03 32.93
C ILE A 109 3.96 -2.56 33.17
N GLY A 110 4.34 -3.09 34.35
CA GLY A 110 4.45 -4.54 34.62
C GLY A 110 3.49 -5.06 35.71
N GLY A 111 2.78 -6.17 35.46
CA GLY A 111 1.79 -6.67 36.43
C GLY A 111 1.39 -8.16 36.42
N PHE A 112 1.96 -9.01 35.56
CA PHE A 112 1.48 -10.41 35.40
C PHE A 112 2.39 -11.49 35.99
N GLY A 113 3.60 -11.15 36.45
CA GLY A 113 4.55 -12.12 37.01
C GLY A 113 5.07 -13.18 36.02
N TYR A 114 4.74 -13.06 34.73
CA TYR A 114 5.09 -14.02 33.68
C TYR A 114 6.44 -13.74 33.01
N ALA A 115 6.86 -12.47 32.99
CA ALA A 115 8.07 -12.00 32.32
C ALA A 115 9.36 -12.67 32.83
N LYS A 116 9.42 -13.02 34.11
CA LYS A 116 10.57 -13.71 34.73
C LYS A 116 10.81 -15.11 34.19
N SER A 117 9.74 -15.80 33.77
CA SER A 117 9.88 -17.10 33.11
C SER A 117 10.65 -16.94 31.80
N LEU A 118 10.33 -15.91 31.00
CA LEU A 118 11.08 -15.59 29.78
C LEU A 118 12.46 -14.99 30.08
N LEU A 119 12.60 -14.13 31.09
CA LEU A 119 13.87 -13.45 31.37
C LEU A 119 14.94 -14.37 31.94
N ALA A 120 14.56 -15.41 32.70
CA ALA A 120 15.51 -16.26 33.42
C ALA A 120 15.19 -17.76 33.25
N PHE A 121 14.01 -18.22 33.68
CA PHE A 121 13.76 -19.65 33.89
C PHE A 121 13.67 -20.49 32.60
N ALA A 122 13.36 -19.88 31.46
CA ALA A 122 13.26 -20.57 30.18
C ALA A 122 14.62 -20.93 29.56
N HIS A 123 15.71 -20.35 30.08
CA HIS A 123 17.06 -20.48 29.55
C HIS A 123 17.84 -21.61 30.24
N LYS A 124 18.96 -22.00 29.62
CA LYS A 124 19.81 -23.09 30.12
C LYS A 124 20.35 -22.78 31.51
N GLN A 125 20.79 -21.54 31.71
CA GLN A 125 21.27 -21.02 32.98
C GLN A 125 21.05 -19.51 33.01
N TYR A 126 20.91 -18.97 34.21
CA TYR A 126 20.90 -17.54 34.44
C TYR A 126 21.68 -17.17 35.69
N THR A 127 22.24 -15.97 35.70
CA THR A 127 22.79 -15.33 36.89
C THR A 127 22.20 -13.94 37.07
N ILE A 128 22.03 -13.53 38.33
CA ILE A 128 21.57 -12.19 38.69
C ILE A 128 22.49 -11.65 39.78
N ARG A 129 23.10 -10.50 39.52
CA ARG A 129 23.84 -9.71 40.52
C ARG A 129 23.08 -8.42 40.80
N THR A 130 22.86 -8.12 42.05
CA THR A 130 22.22 -6.87 42.45
C THR A 130 22.52 -6.56 43.90
N ARG A 131 22.89 -5.31 44.21
CA ARG A 131 23.40 -4.95 45.54
C ARG A 131 24.50 -5.93 45.96
N ASP A 132 24.42 -6.48 47.15
CA ASP A 132 25.33 -7.48 47.70
C ASP A 132 24.92 -8.94 47.41
N LEU A 133 23.98 -9.17 46.48
CA LEU A 133 23.41 -10.49 46.21
C LEU A 133 23.92 -11.06 44.88
N PHE A 134 24.21 -12.36 44.88
CA PHE A 134 24.49 -13.16 43.68
C PHE A 134 23.55 -14.36 43.64
N LEU A 135 22.81 -14.47 42.55
CA LEU A 135 21.90 -15.59 42.28
C LEU A 135 22.41 -16.35 41.06
N LYS A 136 22.51 -17.68 41.16
CA LYS A 136 22.76 -18.57 40.03
C LYS A 136 21.65 -19.61 39.96
N GLY A 137 21.03 -19.78 38.79
CA GLY A 137 19.90 -20.69 38.65
C GLY A 137 19.81 -21.39 37.30
N GLU A 138 19.01 -22.45 37.30
CA GLU A 138 18.68 -23.29 36.15
C GLU A 138 17.21 -23.71 36.27
N GLY A 139 16.38 -23.29 35.31
CA GLY A 139 14.93 -23.42 35.44
C GLY A 139 14.41 -22.79 36.74
N GLY A 140 13.61 -23.55 37.48
CA GLY A 140 13.09 -23.12 38.78
C GLY A 140 14.07 -23.28 39.95
N ASN A 141 15.24 -23.90 39.78
CA ASN A 141 16.19 -24.13 40.86
C ASN A 141 17.21 -22.99 40.91
N TYR A 142 17.58 -22.53 42.12
CA TYR A 142 18.56 -21.47 42.28
C TYR A 142 19.36 -21.58 43.57
N LYS A 143 20.55 -20.97 43.56
CA LYS A 143 21.39 -20.70 44.73
C LYS A 143 21.59 -19.20 44.87
N LEU A 144 21.34 -18.69 46.05
CA LEU A 144 21.54 -17.29 46.43
C LEU A 144 22.71 -17.20 47.41
N SER A 145 23.66 -16.32 47.14
CA SER A 145 24.81 -16.03 48.00
C SER A 145 25.09 -14.54 48.06
N THR A 146 26.01 -14.14 48.93
CA THR A 146 26.48 -12.76 49.06
C THR A 146 27.68 -12.52 48.14
N SER A 147 27.75 -11.34 47.53
CA SER A 147 28.86 -10.92 46.66
C SER A 147 29.20 -9.44 46.87
N ALA A 148 30.25 -8.96 46.21
CA ALA A 148 30.64 -7.55 46.26
C ALA A 148 29.47 -6.63 45.83
N PRO A 149 29.19 -5.54 46.58
CA PRO A 149 28.08 -4.63 46.28
C PRO A 149 28.13 -4.04 44.87
N LEU A 150 26.97 -4.03 44.21
CA LEU A 150 26.75 -3.45 42.87
C LEU A 150 25.55 -2.49 42.90
N GLN A 151 25.69 -1.34 42.22
CA GLN A 151 24.55 -0.47 41.91
C GLN A 151 23.78 -1.02 40.70
N GLY A 152 22.48 -1.26 40.85
CA GLY A 152 21.61 -1.76 39.78
C GLY A 152 21.55 -3.29 39.68
N VAL A 153 21.45 -3.81 38.46
CA VAL A 153 21.32 -5.25 38.17
C VAL A 153 22.24 -5.66 37.02
N VAL A 154 22.87 -6.82 37.14
CA VAL A 154 23.43 -7.57 36.01
C VAL A 154 22.64 -8.87 35.90
N LEU A 155 21.90 -9.04 34.80
CA LEU A 155 21.22 -10.27 34.42
C LEU A 155 21.99 -10.90 33.26
N GLU A 156 22.53 -12.10 33.45
CA GLU A 156 23.15 -12.88 32.38
C GLU A 156 22.35 -14.17 32.16
N VAL A 157 22.15 -14.54 30.90
CA VAL A 157 21.47 -15.77 30.51
C VAL A 157 22.23 -16.52 29.42
N GLU A 158 22.31 -17.84 29.59
CA GLU A 158 22.78 -18.76 28.55
C GLU A 158 21.58 -19.28 27.75
N MET A 159 21.42 -18.78 26.53
CA MET A 159 20.34 -19.16 25.62
C MET A 159 20.79 -20.33 24.74
N ASP A 160 20.13 -21.48 24.88
CA ASP A 160 20.38 -22.70 24.10
C ASP A 160 19.11 -23.09 23.35
N HIS A 161 18.73 -22.22 22.41
CA HIS A 161 17.59 -22.43 21.53
C HIS A 161 18.07 -22.44 20.10
N SER A 162 17.53 -23.33 19.26
CA SER A 162 17.88 -23.45 17.84
C SER A 162 17.67 -22.15 17.03
N LYS A 163 16.95 -21.18 17.58
CA LYS A 163 16.70 -19.85 17.00
C LYS A 163 17.50 -18.71 17.67
N ALA A 164 18.16 -18.95 18.80
CA ALA A 164 18.93 -17.97 19.55
C ALA A 164 20.30 -17.72 18.88
N GLN A 165 20.29 -17.15 17.68
CA GLN A 165 21.52 -16.72 17.02
C GLN A 165 21.81 -15.26 17.41
N ALA A 166 23.07 -14.93 17.70
CA ALA A 166 23.47 -13.61 18.17
C ALA A 166 22.92 -12.48 17.29
N TRP A 167 23.02 -12.61 15.97
CA TRP A 167 22.54 -11.59 15.03
C TRP A 167 21.02 -11.35 15.10
N HIS A 168 20.20 -12.38 15.35
CA HIS A 168 18.74 -12.21 15.51
C HIS A 168 18.42 -11.41 16.77
N LEU A 169 19.16 -11.68 17.85
CA LEU A 169 19.01 -10.99 19.13
C LEU A 169 19.46 -9.51 19.00
N GLU A 170 20.59 -9.26 18.34
CA GLU A 170 21.06 -7.90 18.04
C GLU A 170 20.00 -7.12 17.25
N GLN A 171 19.46 -7.69 16.16
CA GLN A 171 18.40 -7.04 15.38
C GLN A 171 17.13 -6.80 16.18
N ALA A 172 16.74 -7.74 17.06
CA ALA A 172 15.56 -7.59 17.90
C ALA A 172 15.71 -6.41 18.88
N LEU A 173 16.87 -6.29 19.53
CA LEU A 173 17.19 -5.19 20.42
C LEU A 173 17.22 -3.85 19.66
N GLU A 174 17.93 -3.81 18.52
CA GLU A 174 18.00 -2.62 17.67
C GLU A 174 16.61 -2.14 17.25
N GLN A 175 15.73 -3.05 16.83
CA GLN A 175 14.37 -2.71 16.42
C GLN A 175 13.55 -2.14 17.58
N ILE A 176 13.59 -2.75 18.77
CA ILE A 176 12.87 -2.23 19.94
C ILE A 176 13.38 -0.85 20.31
N VAL A 177 14.70 -0.67 20.40
CA VAL A 177 15.31 0.62 20.75
C VAL A 177 14.99 1.69 19.70
N CYS A 178 15.10 1.35 18.42
CA CYS A 178 14.80 2.24 17.29
C CYS A 178 13.35 2.73 17.32
N MET A 179 12.42 1.87 17.69
CA MET A 179 10.99 2.19 17.71
C MET A 179 10.50 2.74 19.05
N SER A 180 11.35 2.74 20.08
CA SER A 180 11.03 3.30 21.40
C SER A 180 11.37 4.78 21.51
N THR A 181 10.88 5.42 22.58
CA THR A 181 11.18 6.79 22.96
C THR A 181 11.42 6.80 24.46
N PHE A 182 12.68 6.92 24.84
CA PHE A 182 13.08 6.91 26.24
C PHE A 182 13.05 8.31 26.85
N ARG A 183 12.97 8.36 28.18
CA ARG A 183 13.07 9.60 28.95
C ARG A 183 14.44 10.26 28.71
N PRO A 184 14.54 11.61 28.73
CA PRO A 184 15.81 12.31 28.58
C PRO A 184 16.86 11.78 29.55
N GLY A 185 18.07 11.51 29.04
CA GLY A 185 19.20 11.02 29.83
C GLY A 185 19.35 9.50 29.90
N VAL A 186 18.38 8.72 29.41
CA VAL A 186 18.53 7.26 29.28
C VAL A 186 19.39 6.93 28.05
N ARG A 187 20.42 6.10 28.25
CA ARG A 187 21.29 5.57 27.20
C ARG A 187 21.21 4.05 27.19
N VAL A 188 21.01 3.49 25.99
CA VAL A 188 21.06 2.05 25.74
C VAL A 188 22.28 1.75 24.86
N THR A 189 23.06 0.73 25.21
CA THR A 189 24.19 0.28 24.39
C THR A 189 24.11 -1.21 24.08
N LEU A 190 24.74 -1.62 22.98
CA LEU A 190 24.94 -3.00 22.57
C LEU A 190 26.42 -3.21 22.28
N ASN A 191 27.07 -4.14 22.98
CA ASN A 191 28.49 -4.45 22.81
C ASN A 191 29.39 -3.18 22.91
N GLY A 192 29.00 -2.25 23.80
CA GLY A 192 29.69 -0.98 24.03
C GLY A 192 29.34 0.13 23.03
N MET A 193 28.55 -0.15 21.99
CA MET A 193 28.09 0.83 21.01
C MET A 193 26.73 1.40 21.41
N ALA A 194 26.60 2.73 21.45
CA ALA A 194 25.33 3.36 21.76
C ALA A 194 24.29 3.08 20.66
N LEU A 195 23.13 2.56 21.06
CA LEU A 195 21.99 2.42 20.17
C LEU A 195 21.20 3.74 20.15
N SER A 196 20.79 4.16 18.97
CA SER A 196 19.98 5.37 18.82
C SER A 196 18.53 5.01 18.52
N ALA A 197 17.61 5.60 19.27
CA ALA A 197 16.23 5.69 18.85
C ALA A 197 16.22 6.56 17.59
N ASN A 198 15.91 5.97 16.43
CA ASN A 198 15.88 6.74 15.20
C ASN A 198 14.70 7.71 15.27
N LYS A 199 14.91 8.97 14.90
CA LYS A 199 13.79 9.91 14.73
C LYS A 199 13.05 9.51 13.45
N GLN A 200 12.10 8.59 13.61
CA GLN A 200 11.20 8.23 12.52
C GLN A 200 10.42 9.49 12.13
N ASN A 201 10.58 9.91 10.88
CA ASN A 201 9.81 11.01 10.32
C ASN A 201 8.48 10.45 9.82
N TYR A 202 7.42 10.76 10.56
CA TYR A 202 6.05 10.44 10.18
C TYR A 202 5.40 11.69 9.60
N ASN A 203 4.79 11.53 8.42
CA ASN A 203 4.19 12.64 7.68
C ASN A 203 2.75 12.90 8.15
N TYR A 204 2.15 11.94 8.85
CA TYR A 204 0.76 11.96 9.26
C TYR A 204 0.64 11.62 10.75
N GLY A 205 -0.35 12.24 11.41
CA GLY A 205 -0.69 11.99 12.80
C GLY A 205 -2.19 12.05 13.02
N LEU A 206 -2.72 11.15 13.84
CA LEU A 206 -4.14 11.04 14.15
C LEU A 206 -4.34 10.70 15.63
N ASP A 207 -5.21 11.43 16.31
CA ASP A 207 -5.68 11.03 17.63
C ASP A 207 -6.79 9.99 17.46
N THR A 208 -6.58 8.81 18.05
CA THR A 208 -7.51 7.67 17.96
C THR A 208 -8.07 7.34 19.33
N VAL A 209 -9.09 6.48 19.38
CA VAL A 209 -9.66 5.96 20.63
C VAL A 209 -8.67 5.13 21.47
N LEU A 210 -7.58 4.64 20.86
CA LEU A 210 -6.54 3.87 21.54
C LEU A 210 -5.37 4.75 22.00
N GLY A 211 -5.18 5.88 21.32
CA GLY A 211 -4.07 6.80 21.56
C GLY A 211 -3.59 7.46 20.28
N LYS A 212 -2.36 7.97 20.30
CA LYS A 212 -1.82 8.79 19.20
C LYS A 212 -1.17 7.92 18.14
N LEU A 213 -1.72 7.93 16.94
CA LEU A 213 -1.18 7.28 15.76
C LEU A 213 -0.27 8.25 15.00
N SER A 214 0.93 7.83 14.63
CA SER A 214 1.81 8.56 13.70
C SER A 214 2.31 7.61 12.62
N PHE A 215 2.20 7.98 11.35
CA PHE A 215 2.55 7.10 10.26
C PHE A 215 3.07 7.86 9.04
N LYS A 216 3.75 7.12 8.17
CA LYS A 216 4.21 7.59 6.86
C LYS A 216 3.74 6.60 5.81
N ASP A 217 3.70 7.10 4.60
CA ASP A 217 3.39 6.30 3.45
C ASP A 217 4.63 5.51 2.98
N ASN A 218 4.48 4.21 2.67
CA ASN A 218 5.49 3.47 1.93
C ASN A 218 5.23 3.59 0.43
N SER A 219 6.11 4.34 -0.25
CA SER A 219 6.13 4.49 -1.71
C SER A 219 6.75 3.30 -2.46
N GLY A 220 7.38 2.36 -1.74
CA GLY A 220 7.86 1.09 -2.31
C GLY A 220 6.74 0.05 -2.22
N GLY A 221 6.42 -0.62 -3.33
CA GLY A 221 5.27 -1.52 -3.55
C GLY A 221 5.16 -2.77 -2.67
N TYR A 222 5.33 -2.64 -1.36
CA TYR A 222 5.06 -3.65 -0.36
C TYR A 222 3.55 -3.75 -0.13
N SER A 223 3.02 -4.96 -0.23
CA SER A 223 1.62 -5.32 0.00
C SER A 223 1.23 -5.40 1.48
N SER A 224 1.97 -4.74 2.38
CA SER A 224 1.67 -4.80 3.81
C SER A 224 1.84 -3.45 4.50
N SER A 225 0.85 -3.10 5.31
CA SER A 225 0.96 -2.03 6.30
C SER A 225 1.51 -2.60 7.60
N SER A 226 2.37 -1.85 8.28
CA SER A 226 2.94 -2.27 9.56
C SER A 226 2.89 -1.16 10.58
N LEU A 227 2.49 -1.50 11.80
CA LEU A 227 2.34 -0.57 12.89
C LEU A 227 3.03 -1.10 14.13
N TRP A 228 3.89 -0.28 14.71
CA TRP A 228 4.45 -0.55 16.02
C TRP A 228 3.53 -0.06 17.12
N VAL A 229 3.16 -0.94 18.03
CA VAL A 229 2.35 -0.61 19.20
C VAL A 229 3.28 -0.26 20.35
N ARG A 230 3.10 0.92 20.93
CA ARG A 230 3.93 1.44 22.03
C ARG A 230 3.09 1.80 23.23
N MET A 231 3.69 1.71 24.40
CA MET A 231 3.08 2.15 25.65
C MET A 231 4.13 2.88 26.47
N ASN A 232 3.80 4.12 26.89
CA ASN A 232 4.72 5.00 27.62
C ASN A 232 6.09 5.15 26.92
N GLY A 233 6.08 5.20 25.59
CA GLY A 233 7.28 5.31 24.77
C GLY A 233 8.02 4.00 24.51
N LEU A 234 7.79 2.91 25.24
CA LEU A 234 8.45 1.62 24.96
C LEU A 234 7.69 0.84 23.87
N ALA A 235 8.41 0.36 22.85
CA ALA A 235 7.85 -0.51 21.82
C ALA A 235 7.48 -1.88 22.41
N MET A 236 6.23 -2.30 22.15
CA MET A 236 5.69 -3.54 22.69
C MET A 236 5.72 -4.66 21.65
N PHE A 237 5.05 -4.46 20.52
CA PHE A 237 5.03 -5.42 19.41
C PHE A 237 4.71 -4.73 18.09
N ARG A 238 4.86 -5.47 16.99
CA ARG A 238 4.56 -5.00 15.63
C ARG A 238 3.34 -5.73 15.08
N GLU A 239 2.29 -4.96 14.76
CA GLU A 239 1.13 -5.44 14.02
C GLU A 239 1.39 -5.31 12.52
N ARG A 240 1.05 -6.33 11.73
CA ARG A 240 1.16 -6.32 10.27
C ARG A 240 -0.17 -6.70 9.65
N VAL A 241 -0.61 -5.88 8.71
CA VAL A 241 -1.82 -6.14 7.91
C VAL A 241 -1.41 -6.24 6.46
N TYR A 242 -1.65 -7.41 5.87
CA TYR A 242 -1.43 -7.64 4.45
C TYR A 242 -2.63 -7.12 3.66
N GLY A 243 -2.36 -6.27 2.68
CA GLY A 243 -3.34 -5.84 1.68
C GLY A 243 -3.25 -6.72 0.42
N ASN A 244 -4.22 -6.55 -0.47
CA ASN A 244 -4.22 -7.22 -1.78
C ASN A 244 -3.04 -6.73 -2.65
N SER A 245 -2.58 -7.55 -3.58
CA SER A 245 -1.55 -7.17 -4.56
C SER A 245 -1.90 -5.84 -5.25
N GLY A 246 -0.96 -4.89 -5.30
CA GLY A 246 -1.18 -3.54 -5.84
C GLY A 246 -1.68 -2.51 -4.81
N THR A 247 -1.93 -2.91 -3.56
CA THR A 247 -2.15 -1.96 -2.46
C THR A 247 -0.81 -1.50 -1.90
N THR A 248 -0.68 -0.19 -1.75
CA THR A 248 0.47 0.47 -1.14
C THR A 248 0.24 0.53 0.37
N GLY A 249 1.15 -0.05 1.17
CA GLY A 249 1.05 -0.08 2.63
C GLY A 249 1.55 1.20 3.30
N PHE A 250 1.28 1.35 4.61
CA PHE A 250 1.87 2.41 5.43
C PHE A 250 2.71 1.82 6.56
N GLU A 251 3.66 2.61 7.06
CA GLU A 251 4.46 2.27 8.24
C GLU A 251 4.23 3.31 9.33
N GLY A 252 3.98 2.87 10.57
CA GLY A 252 3.70 3.79 11.66
C GLY A 252 3.94 3.24 13.05
N ILE A 253 3.62 4.09 14.02
CA ILE A 253 3.58 3.82 15.46
C ILE A 253 2.22 4.24 16.01
N ILE A 254 1.71 3.52 17.00
CA ILE A 254 0.61 3.97 17.85
C ILE A 254 1.06 4.00 19.30
N ASP A 255 1.03 5.18 19.89
CA ASP A 255 1.26 5.39 21.31
C ASP A 255 -0.06 5.24 22.05
N LEU A 256 -0.20 4.12 22.76
CA LEU A 256 -1.42 3.82 23.51
C LEU A 256 -1.56 4.70 24.75
N THR A 257 -2.81 4.89 25.16
CA THR A 257 -3.18 5.53 26.43
C THR A 257 -3.70 4.49 27.43
N GLY A 258 -3.59 4.78 28.74
CA GLY A 258 -4.04 3.86 29.80
C GLY A 258 -2.92 2.97 30.34
N THR A 259 -3.28 1.86 30.98
CA THR A 259 -2.32 0.96 31.62
C THR A 259 -2.03 -0.30 30.80
N SER A 260 -0.86 -0.90 31.04
CA SER A 260 -0.45 -2.16 30.39
C SER A 260 -1.47 -3.29 30.58
N LYS A 261 -2.07 -3.39 31.78
CA LYS A 261 -3.05 -4.43 32.14
C LYS A 261 -4.38 -4.28 31.42
N GLU A 262 -4.77 -3.05 31.09
CA GLU A 262 -6.03 -2.76 30.37
C GLU A 262 -5.89 -2.92 28.85
N MET A 263 -4.67 -2.81 28.33
CA MET A 263 -4.43 -2.80 26.88
C MET A 263 -3.96 -4.14 26.35
N PHE A 264 -3.14 -4.88 27.08
CA PHE A 264 -2.41 -6.03 26.55
C PHE A 264 -2.82 -7.38 27.15
N THR A 265 -2.60 -8.44 26.38
CA THR A 265 -2.55 -9.82 26.89
C THR A 265 -1.41 -9.99 27.92
N SER A 266 -1.46 -11.07 28.71
CA SER A 266 -0.46 -11.31 29.78
C SER A 266 0.99 -11.34 29.28
N ASN A 267 1.23 -11.83 28.06
CA ASN A 267 2.52 -11.87 27.38
C ASN A 267 2.87 -10.58 26.61
N ARG A 268 1.97 -9.59 26.58
CA ARG A 268 2.10 -8.28 25.91
C ARG A 268 2.41 -8.30 24.41
N ASP A 269 2.15 -9.40 23.75
CA ASP A 269 2.36 -9.52 22.30
C ASP A 269 1.13 -9.11 21.48
N LYS A 270 -0.03 -8.92 22.13
CA LYS A 270 -1.27 -8.49 21.49
C LYS A 270 -2.08 -7.57 22.39
N LEU A 271 -2.97 -6.81 21.76
CA LEU A 271 -4.02 -6.08 22.45
C LEU A 271 -5.13 -7.04 22.93
N LEU A 272 -5.82 -6.68 24.01
CA LEU A 272 -7.04 -7.36 24.46
C LEU A 272 -8.17 -7.19 23.44
N GLY A 273 -9.09 -8.16 23.37
CA GLY A 273 -10.07 -8.34 22.28
C GLY A 273 -10.66 -7.06 21.69
N GLU A 274 -11.36 -6.25 22.49
CA GLU A 274 -11.98 -5.00 22.02
C GLU A 274 -10.96 -3.98 21.48
N LYS A 275 -9.79 -3.88 22.12
CA LYS A 275 -8.71 -2.97 21.71
C LYS A 275 -8.07 -3.45 20.41
N SER A 276 -7.90 -4.76 20.23
CA SER A 276 -7.43 -5.36 18.98
C SER A 276 -8.41 -5.10 17.84
N SER A 277 -9.71 -5.27 18.07
CA SER A 277 -10.75 -4.94 17.09
C SER A 277 -10.74 -3.46 16.70
N ALA A 278 -10.57 -2.56 17.69
CA ALA A 278 -10.46 -1.12 17.43
C ALA A 278 -9.22 -0.78 16.58
N LEU A 279 -8.07 -1.39 16.87
CA LEU A 279 -6.85 -1.18 16.10
C LEU A 279 -7.01 -1.64 14.64
N ASN A 280 -7.59 -2.82 14.44
CA ASN A 280 -7.86 -3.36 13.11
C ASN A 280 -8.81 -2.46 12.34
N LYS A 281 -9.86 -1.93 12.99
CA LYS A 281 -10.78 -0.98 12.37
C LYS A 281 -10.07 0.29 11.88
N ILE A 282 -9.22 0.88 12.73
CA ILE A 282 -8.41 2.06 12.36
C ILE A 282 -7.52 1.75 11.14
N ILE A 283 -6.84 0.61 11.14
CA ILE A 283 -5.97 0.22 10.01
C ILE A 283 -6.78 0.05 8.73
N GLN A 284 -7.93 -0.63 8.78
CA GLN A 284 -8.79 -0.84 7.61
C GLN A 284 -9.38 0.47 7.07
N GLU A 285 -9.82 1.38 7.95
CA GLU A 285 -10.28 2.71 7.55
C GLU A 285 -9.18 3.49 6.83
N LEU A 286 -7.95 3.47 7.35
CA LEU A 286 -6.80 4.11 6.70
C LEU A 286 -6.46 3.48 5.34
N VAL A 287 -6.51 2.16 5.23
CA VAL A 287 -6.29 1.47 3.94
C VAL A 287 -7.38 1.84 2.93
N ASN A 288 -8.64 1.88 3.37
CA ASN A 288 -9.78 2.21 2.50
C ASN A 288 -9.74 3.66 2.04
N ASP A 289 -9.54 4.61 2.97
CA ASP A 289 -9.47 6.03 2.65
C ASP A 289 -8.28 6.34 1.75
N ARG A 290 -7.14 5.69 1.99
CA ARG A 290 -6.01 5.77 1.06
C ARG A 290 -6.36 5.24 -0.33
N THR A 291 -7.07 4.12 -0.42
CA THR A 291 -7.45 3.52 -1.71
C THR A 291 -8.40 4.42 -2.51
N LYS A 292 -9.28 5.16 -1.83
CA LYS A 292 -10.14 6.19 -2.46
C LYS A 292 -9.33 7.37 -3.00
N LEU A 293 -8.18 7.67 -2.40
CA LEU A 293 -7.32 8.79 -2.77
C LEU A 293 -6.30 8.46 -3.87
N LYS A 294 -6.17 7.19 -4.28
CA LYS A 294 -5.44 6.87 -5.50
C LYS A 294 -6.10 7.59 -6.68
N LEU A 295 -5.30 8.03 -7.64
CA LEU A 295 -5.79 8.37 -8.98
C LEU A 295 -6.25 7.05 -9.65
N ASN A 296 -7.36 6.50 -9.17
CA ASN A 296 -7.94 5.28 -9.71
C ASN A 296 -8.39 5.55 -11.14
N GLY A 297 -7.83 4.78 -12.07
CA GLY A 297 -8.02 4.95 -13.49
C GLY A 297 -6.88 5.78 -14.07
N GLY A 298 -5.95 5.12 -14.75
CA GLY A 298 -5.10 5.79 -15.71
C GLY A 298 -5.94 6.65 -16.66
N ILE A 299 -5.30 7.59 -17.36
CA ILE A 299 -5.97 8.52 -18.28
C ILE A 299 -7.02 7.78 -19.12
N ASP A 300 -8.29 8.10 -18.90
CA ASP A 300 -9.43 7.42 -19.51
C ASP A 300 -10.50 8.47 -19.83
N LYS A 301 -10.62 8.83 -21.11
CA LYS A 301 -11.49 9.91 -21.58
C LYS A 301 -12.17 9.53 -22.89
N THR A 302 -13.46 9.85 -23.03
CA THR A 302 -14.20 9.70 -24.29
C THR A 302 -14.44 11.10 -24.90
N LEU A 303 -13.97 11.31 -26.13
CA LEU A 303 -14.16 12.55 -26.91
C LEU A 303 -15.45 12.51 -27.73
N ASN A 304 -16.02 13.69 -28.02
CA ASN A 304 -17.22 13.86 -28.86
C ASN A 304 -18.34 12.87 -28.56
N ARG A 305 -18.74 12.79 -27.30
CA ARG A 305 -19.77 11.87 -26.84
C ARG A 305 -21.08 12.13 -27.58
N ASN A 306 -21.65 11.08 -28.14
CA ASN A 306 -22.96 11.07 -28.77
C ASN A 306 -23.69 9.79 -28.32
N ASN A 307 -25.00 9.82 -28.05
CA ASN A 307 -25.83 8.80 -27.35
C ASN A 307 -26.08 9.00 -25.82
N ILE A 308 -26.21 10.24 -25.35
CA ILE A 308 -27.01 10.51 -24.13
C ILE A 308 -28.41 10.90 -24.58
N ASP A 309 -29.22 9.91 -24.98
CA ASP A 309 -30.67 10.12 -24.96
C ASP A 309 -31.15 9.86 -23.53
N TRP A 310 -31.32 10.93 -22.76
CA TRP A 310 -31.87 10.87 -21.41
C TRP A 310 -33.24 10.19 -21.38
N LYS A 311 -33.96 10.18 -22.52
CA LYS A 311 -35.25 9.49 -22.69
C LYS A 311 -35.12 7.97 -22.73
N GLN A 312 -33.90 7.42 -22.82
CA GLN A 312 -33.63 5.98 -22.82
C GLN A 312 -33.12 5.46 -21.46
N LEU A 313 -33.07 6.29 -20.42
CA LEU A 313 -32.96 5.81 -19.03
C LEU A 313 -34.24 5.05 -18.68
N SER A 314 -34.17 4.04 -17.80
CA SER A 314 -35.39 3.34 -17.35
C SER A 314 -36.36 4.35 -16.72
N GLU A 315 -37.67 4.12 -16.89
CA GLU A 315 -38.72 5.04 -16.39
C GLU A 315 -38.53 5.37 -14.91
N GLN A 316 -38.13 4.38 -14.11
CA GLN A 316 -37.84 4.54 -12.68
C GLN A 316 -36.71 5.55 -12.41
N ILE A 317 -35.59 5.48 -13.15
CA ILE A 317 -34.45 6.39 -12.96
C ILE A 317 -34.82 7.80 -13.44
N GLN A 318 -35.65 7.94 -14.47
CA GLN A 318 -36.15 9.24 -14.90
C GLN A 318 -37.10 9.88 -13.89
N GLU A 319 -37.93 9.09 -13.20
CA GLU A 319 -38.78 9.58 -12.11
C GLU A 319 -37.94 9.99 -10.91
N ASP A 320 -37.01 9.15 -10.46
CA ASP A 320 -36.14 9.43 -9.31
C ASP A 320 -35.30 10.71 -9.52
N LEU A 321 -34.78 10.92 -10.74
CA LEU A 321 -34.04 12.13 -11.11
C LEU A 321 -34.93 13.37 -11.21
N LYS A 322 -36.17 13.24 -11.72
CA LYS A 322 -37.13 14.34 -11.76
C LYS A 322 -37.59 14.74 -10.36
N GLU A 323 -37.83 13.77 -9.50
CA GLU A 323 -38.22 14.01 -8.11
C GLU A 323 -37.07 14.68 -7.34
N GLY A 324 -35.85 14.18 -7.48
CA GLY A 324 -34.66 14.79 -6.87
C GLY A 324 -34.36 16.21 -7.38
N ALA A 325 -34.51 16.45 -8.69
CA ALA A 325 -34.34 17.78 -9.28
C ALA A 325 -35.43 18.76 -8.83
N ALA A 326 -36.69 18.31 -8.77
CA ALA A 326 -37.82 19.11 -8.30
C ALA A 326 -37.69 19.51 -6.83
N VAL A 327 -37.24 18.59 -5.97
CA VAL A 327 -36.97 18.88 -4.55
C VAL A 327 -35.91 19.97 -4.38
N ARG A 328 -34.93 20.02 -5.29
CA ARG A 328 -33.82 20.99 -5.24
C ARG A 328 -34.04 22.24 -6.11
N GLY A 329 -35.19 22.34 -6.78
CA GLY A 329 -35.51 23.46 -7.66
C GLY A 329 -34.56 23.60 -8.86
N LYS A 330 -33.94 22.50 -9.29
CA LYS A 330 -32.98 22.44 -10.40
C LYS A 330 -33.61 21.79 -11.62
N THR A 331 -33.03 21.99 -12.79
CA THR A 331 -33.34 21.13 -13.93
C THR A 331 -32.79 19.73 -13.70
N VAL A 332 -33.33 18.74 -14.42
CA VAL A 332 -32.87 17.34 -14.31
C VAL A 332 -31.40 17.24 -14.74
N GLU A 333 -30.99 18.04 -15.73
CA GLU A 333 -29.61 18.15 -16.18
C GLU A 333 -28.69 18.74 -15.10
N GLU A 334 -29.10 19.84 -14.46
CA GLU A 334 -28.34 20.48 -13.37
C GLU A 334 -28.20 19.58 -12.12
N PHE A 335 -29.23 18.77 -11.84
CA PHE A 335 -29.22 17.83 -10.73
C PHE A 335 -28.37 16.59 -11.01
N ALA A 336 -28.34 16.11 -12.26
CA ALA A 336 -27.47 15.02 -12.69
C ALA A 336 -25.99 15.43 -12.64
N ASP A 337 -25.66 16.66 -13.07
CA ASP A 337 -24.32 17.23 -12.97
C ASP A 337 -23.90 17.43 -11.50
N GLU A 338 -24.83 17.83 -10.63
CA GLU A 338 -24.60 17.90 -9.18
C GLU A 338 -24.29 16.52 -8.58
N LEU A 339 -25.07 15.49 -8.90
CA LEU A 339 -24.83 14.11 -8.43
C LEU A 339 -23.47 13.56 -8.89
N ALA A 340 -23.04 13.89 -10.11
CA ALA A 340 -21.71 13.55 -10.59
C ALA A 340 -20.61 14.28 -9.79
N SER A 341 -20.88 15.52 -9.37
CA SER A 341 -19.99 16.31 -8.51
C SER A 341 -20.02 15.90 -7.03
N MET A 342 -21.04 15.17 -6.55
CA MET A 342 -21.09 14.66 -5.17
C MET A 342 -19.99 13.63 -4.86
N SER A 343 -19.29 13.11 -5.88
CA SER A 343 -18.05 12.34 -5.66
C SER A 343 -16.91 13.19 -5.05
N ASP A 344 -17.04 14.52 -5.07
CA ASP A 344 -16.16 15.46 -4.37
C ASP A 344 -16.52 15.61 -2.87
N GLU A 345 -17.52 14.90 -2.32
CA GLU A 345 -17.89 14.96 -0.87
C GLU A 345 -16.78 14.49 0.10
N VAL A 346 -15.66 13.95 -0.40
CA VAL A 346 -14.44 13.73 0.41
C VAL A 346 -13.71 15.06 0.72
N MET A 347 -14.20 16.19 0.18
CA MET A 347 -13.55 17.50 0.21
C MET A 347 -14.06 18.46 1.29
N ASP A 348 -14.65 17.96 2.38
CA ASP A 348 -14.93 18.83 3.52
C ASP A 348 -13.59 19.36 4.10
N GLU A 349 -13.30 20.64 3.85
CA GLU A 349 -12.14 21.37 4.37
C GLU A 349 -12.09 21.40 5.90
N GLY A 350 -13.22 21.12 6.57
CA GLY A 350 -13.33 20.95 8.02
C GLY A 350 -13.04 19.52 8.52
N SER A 351 -12.92 18.53 7.64
CA SER A 351 -12.72 17.14 8.05
C SER A 351 -11.31 16.92 8.59
N LYS A 352 -11.21 16.29 9.77
CA LYS A 352 -9.95 15.77 10.33
C LYS A 352 -9.44 14.55 9.53
N HIS A 353 -9.52 14.58 8.21
CA HIS A 353 -9.18 13.44 7.37
C HIS A 353 -7.67 13.19 7.45
N PRO A 354 -7.22 11.97 7.82
CA PRO A 354 -5.81 11.68 8.07
C PRO A 354 -4.93 11.86 6.82
N PHE A 355 -5.54 11.83 5.64
CA PHE A 355 -4.89 12.07 4.36
C PHE A 355 -5.27 13.41 3.70
N ALA A 356 -5.78 14.41 4.42
CA ALA A 356 -6.22 15.68 3.82
C ALA A 356 -5.11 16.37 2.97
N ALA A 357 -3.85 16.24 3.37
CA ALA A 357 -2.72 16.73 2.56
C ALA A 357 -2.56 15.95 1.25
N LEU A 358 -2.63 14.61 1.29
CA LEU A 358 -2.56 13.76 0.11
C LEU A 358 -3.77 13.98 -0.81
N ALA A 359 -4.97 14.10 -0.24
CA ALA A 359 -6.20 14.41 -0.98
C ALA A 359 -6.07 15.73 -1.75
N ARG A 360 -5.54 16.78 -1.11
CA ARG A 360 -5.27 18.06 -1.79
C ARG A 360 -4.27 17.93 -2.95
N THR A 361 -3.22 17.13 -2.78
CA THR A 361 -2.26 16.86 -3.86
C THR A 361 -2.93 16.12 -5.01
N MET A 362 -3.67 15.05 -4.71
CA MET A 362 -4.35 14.22 -5.71
C MET A 362 -5.43 14.99 -6.47
N VAL A 363 -6.15 15.90 -5.81
CA VAL A 363 -7.13 16.80 -6.45
C VAL A 363 -6.44 17.78 -7.40
N LYS A 364 -5.33 18.39 -6.97
CA LYS A 364 -4.52 19.27 -7.85
C LYS A 364 -3.99 18.50 -9.05
N GLU A 365 -3.55 17.27 -8.86
CA GLU A 365 -3.08 16.40 -9.94
C GLU A 365 -4.22 15.99 -10.88
N ARG A 366 -5.39 15.58 -10.36
CA ARG A 366 -6.58 15.28 -11.16
C ARG A 366 -7.01 16.49 -11.99
N HIS A 367 -7.08 17.68 -11.38
CA HIS A 367 -7.41 18.92 -12.09
C HIS A 367 -6.35 19.26 -13.14
N SER A 368 -5.05 19.04 -12.85
CA SER A 368 -3.96 19.23 -13.81
C SER A 368 -4.07 18.29 -15.01
N ILE A 369 -4.37 17.00 -14.76
CA ILE A 369 -4.60 15.99 -15.80
C ILE A 369 -5.82 16.38 -16.66
N GLN A 370 -6.96 16.69 -16.03
CA GLN A 370 -8.18 17.10 -16.72
C GLN A 370 -7.96 18.37 -17.55
N SER A 371 -7.28 19.37 -17.00
CA SER A 371 -6.94 20.62 -17.70
C SER A 371 -6.09 20.35 -18.95
N LYS A 372 -5.05 19.53 -18.83
CA LYS A 372 -4.19 19.15 -19.97
C LYS A 372 -4.98 18.39 -21.04
N LEU A 373 -5.77 17.38 -20.65
CA LEU A 373 -6.61 16.62 -21.58
C LEU A 373 -7.77 17.45 -22.15
N GLY A 374 -8.16 18.54 -21.49
CA GLY A 374 -9.11 19.54 -21.99
C GLY A 374 -8.55 20.34 -23.17
N GLY A 375 -7.21 20.42 -23.30
CA GLY A 375 -6.55 21.05 -24.45
C GLY A 375 -6.55 20.21 -25.72
N ILE A 376 -7.12 19.00 -25.71
CA ILE A 376 -7.27 18.19 -26.92
C ILE A 376 -8.37 18.82 -27.79
N PRO A 377 -8.08 19.15 -29.07
CA PRO A 377 -9.08 19.68 -30.01
C PRO A 377 -10.06 18.56 -30.39
N SER A 378 -11.05 18.31 -29.54
CA SER A 378 -11.94 17.15 -29.64
C SER A 378 -12.66 17.11 -30.97
N GLU A 379 -13.02 18.26 -31.54
CA GLU A 379 -13.71 18.38 -32.83
C GLU A 379 -12.99 17.70 -34.00
N LEU A 380 -11.68 17.48 -33.88
CA LEU A 380 -10.88 16.78 -34.90
C LEU A 380 -11.02 15.25 -34.83
N TYR A 381 -11.65 14.69 -33.81
CA TYR A 381 -11.74 13.25 -33.57
C TYR A 381 -13.13 12.67 -33.91
N PRO A 382 -13.24 11.35 -34.12
CA PRO A 382 -14.53 10.67 -34.28
C PRO A 382 -15.46 10.85 -33.07
N GLU A 383 -16.74 10.51 -33.27
CA GLU A 383 -17.72 10.44 -32.17
C GLU A 383 -17.45 9.25 -31.26
N ASN A 384 -17.66 9.44 -29.96
CA ASN A 384 -17.35 8.45 -28.91
C ASN A 384 -15.89 7.96 -28.96
N PHE A 385 -14.93 8.78 -29.38
CA PHE A 385 -13.55 8.35 -29.54
C PHE A 385 -12.84 8.24 -28.19
N LYS A 386 -12.42 7.04 -27.83
CA LYS A 386 -11.82 6.72 -26.53
C LYS A 386 -10.33 7.05 -26.51
N VAL A 387 -9.84 7.55 -25.38
CA VAL A 387 -8.42 7.81 -25.11
C VAL A 387 -8.10 7.15 -23.79
N LYS A 388 -7.25 6.12 -23.82
CA LYS A 388 -6.83 5.36 -22.65
C LYS A 388 -5.32 5.40 -22.50
N HIS A 389 -4.82 5.32 -21.27
CA HIS A 389 -3.42 5.04 -20.97
C HIS A 389 -3.32 3.76 -20.14
N CYS A 390 -2.51 2.80 -20.60
CA CYS A 390 -2.26 1.54 -19.93
C CYS A 390 -0.83 1.51 -19.39
N THR A 391 -0.66 1.81 -18.10
CA THR A 391 0.58 1.54 -17.38
C THR A 391 0.34 1.06 -15.96
N GLU A 392 1.31 0.32 -15.44
CA GLU A 392 1.52 0.02 -14.02
C GLU A 392 2.38 1.12 -13.33
N GLU A 393 2.57 2.27 -13.98
CA GLU A 393 3.48 3.32 -13.53
C GLU A 393 2.91 4.13 -12.36
N ARG A 394 3.80 4.76 -11.58
CA ARG A 394 3.48 5.52 -10.36
C ARG A 394 2.60 6.74 -10.66
N ASP A 395 1.76 7.12 -9.69
CA ASP A 395 0.85 8.28 -9.77
C ASP A 395 1.56 9.59 -10.23
N GLU A 396 2.80 9.80 -9.79
CA GLU A 396 3.62 10.99 -10.11
C GLU A 396 3.91 11.18 -11.61
N ASP A 397 3.80 10.13 -12.44
CA ASP A 397 4.06 10.19 -13.88
C ASP A 397 2.80 10.44 -14.72
N GLN A 398 1.60 10.31 -14.14
CA GLN A 398 0.34 10.49 -14.86
C GLN A 398 0.13 11.92 -15.39
N THR A 399 0.54 12.94 -14.62
CA THR A 399 0.40 14.35 -15.05
C THR A 399 1.32 14.70 -16.23
N LYS A 400 2.52 14.12 -16.30
CA LYS A 400 3.42 14.29 -17.45
C LYS A 400 2.84 13.57 -18.66
N MET A 401 2.35 12.35 -18.46
CA MET A 401 1.71 11.56 -19.50
C MET A 401 0.48 12.24 -20.09
N ALA A 402 -0.37 12.85 -19.26
CA ALA A 402 -1.53 13.63 -19.73
C ALA A 402 -1.11 14.79 -20.64
N GLY A 403 0.00 15.47 -20.31
CA GLY A 403 0.57 16.50 -21.17
C GLY A 403 1.10 15.95 -22.50
N HIS A 404 1.76 14.80 -22.46
CA HIS A 404 2.25 14.10 -23.66
C HIS A 404 1.11 13.67 -24.58
N ILE A 405 0.07 13.02 -24.02
CA ILE A 405 -1.13 12.62 -24.74
C ILE A 405 -1.82 13.83 -25.36
N ALA A 406 -2.05 14.90 -24.59
CA ALA A 406 -2.68 16.11 -25.11
C ALA A 406 -1.86 16.74 -26.25
N THR A 407 -0.53 16.79 -26.10
CA THR A 407 0.39 17.30 -27.13
C THR A 407 0.28 16.47 -28.40
N LYS A 408 0.34 15.13 -28.30
CA LYS A 408 0.21 14.22 -29.45
C LYS A 408 -1.14 14.37 -30.12
N MET A 409 -2.21 14.37 -29.34
CA MET A 409 -3.57 14.48 -29.85
C MET A 409 -3.90 15.88 -30.42
N SER A 410 -3.10 16.90 -30.16
CA SER A 410 -3.22 18.19 -30.86
C SER A 410 -2.70 18.15 -32.31
N LEU A 411 -1.89 17.13 -32.66
CA LEU A 411 -1.29 17.04 -33.99
C LEU A 411 -2.29 16.48 -35.00
N LYS A 412 -2.44 17.16 -36.15
CA LYS A 412 -3.32 16.72 -37.26
C LYS A 412 -3.08 15.29 -37.73
N ARG A 413 -1.87 14.74 -37.56
CA ARG A 413 -1.55 13.37 -37.95
C ARG A 413 -2.24 12.33 -37.06
N TYR A 414 -2.38 12.60 -35.76
CA TYR A 414 -3.12 11.72 -34.83
C TYR A 414 -4.63 11.77 -35.12
N ALA A 415 -5.17 12.95 -35.44
CA ALA A 415 -6.56 13.07 -35.87
C ALA A 415 -6.85 12.30 -37.17
N LYS A 416 -5.92 12.33 -38.14
CA LYS A 416 -6.02 11.52 -39.37
C LYS A 416 -5.98 10.02 -39.05
N LEU A 417 -5.04 9.57 -38.22
CA LEU A 417 -4.94 8.18 -37.78
C LEU A 417 -6.24 7.74 -37.09
N ALA A 418 -6.78 8.56 -36.20
CA ALA A 418 -8.06 8.29 -35.52
C ALA A 418 -9.22 8.14 -36.51
N ALA A 419 -9.31 9.04 -37.50
CA ALA A 419 -10.35 8.97 -38.53
C ALA A 419 -10.20 7.72 -39.41
N GLY A 420 -8.97 7.38 -39.83
CA GLY A 420 -8.69 6.16 -40.59
C GLY A 420 -9.03 4.90 -39.79
N TRP A 421 -8.63 4.86 -38.51
CA TRP A 421 -8.92 3.75 -37.61
C TRP A 421 -10.42 3.54 -37.39
N ASP A 422 -11.15 4.61 -37.04
CA ASP A 422 -12.60 4.55 -36.83
C ASP A 422 -13.33 4.10 -38.10
N PHE A 423 -12.96 4.68 -39.25
CA PHE A 423 -13.56 4.32 -40.53
C PHE A 423 -13.27 2.86 -40.92
N LEU A 424 -12.05 2.37 -40.69
CA LEU A 424 -11.66 0.98 -40.95
C LEU A 424 -12.53 0.01 -40.13
N ILE A 425 -12.63 0.21 -38.82
CA ILE A 425 -13.43 -0.64 -37.93
C ILE A 425 -14.91 -0.60 -38.33
N ARG A 426 -15.46 0.59 -38.58
CA ARG A 426 -16.85 0.76 -39.03
C ARG A 426 -17.11 0.11 -40.39
N THR A 427 -16.14 0.15 -41.30
CA THR A 427 -16.23 -0.51 -42.61
C THR A 427 -16.30 -2.01 -42.43
N MET A 428 -15.41 -2.60 -41.64
CA MET A 428 -15.44 -4.03 -41.33
C MET A 428 -16.78 -4.45 -40.72
N LEU A 429 -17.26 -3.70 -39.73
CA LEU A 429 -18.55 -3.94 -39.07
C LEU A 429 -19.75 -3.54 -39.94
N SER A 430 -19.59 -2.86 -41.06
CA SER A 430 -20.73 -2.56 -41.95
C SER A 430 -21.17 -3.79 -42.76
N HIS A 431 -20.27 -4.76 -42.97
CA HIS A 431 -20.54 -6.00 -43.67
C HIS A 431 -21.25 -7.03 -42.76
N GLU A 432 -22.39 -7.53 -43.21
CA GLU A 432 -23.25 -8.43 -42.44
C GLU A 432 -22.55 -9.74 -42.05
N SER A 433 -21.90 -10.41 -43.01
CA SER A 433 -21.14 -11.64 -42.76
C SER A 433 -20.05 -11.46 -41.70
N TYR A 434 -19.37 -10.30 -41.72
CA TYR A 434 -18.31 -9.99 -40.77
C TYR A 434 -18.88 -9.75 -39.37
N ARG A 435 -19.93 -8.92 -39.26
CA ARG A 435 -20.63 -8.68 -37.99
C ARG A 435 -21.18 -9.96 -37.37
N ASN A 436 -21.88 -10.77 -38.15
CA ASN A 436 -22.51 -12.00 -37.65
C ASN A 436 -21.44 -12.95 -37.08
N PHE A 437 -20.28 -13.03 -37.74
CA PHE A 437 -19.15 -13.82 -37.27
C PHE A 437 -18.48 -13.22 -36.02
N ALA A 438 -18.37 -11.89 -35.93
CA ALA A 438 -17.90 -11.20 -34.73
C ALA A 438 -18.90 -11.26 -33.57
N GLY A 439 -20.18 -11.52 -33.83
CA GLY A 439 -21.26 -11.42 -32.83
C GLY A 439 -21.68 -9.98 -32.55
N VAL A 440 -21.56 -9.10 -33.55
CA VAL A 440 -21.86 -7.67 -33.44
C VAL A 440 -23.23 -7.38 -34.06
N GLU A 441 -24.03 -6.60 -33.37
CA GLU A 441 -25.32 -6.11 -33.83
C GLU A 441 -25.19 -4.67 -34.35
N LYS A 442 -26.02 -4.30 -35.34
CA LYS A 442 -26.11 -2.91 -35.82
C LYS A 442 -27.42 -2.31 -35.32
N GLY A 443 -27.32 -1.26 -34.51
CA GLY A 443 -28.48 -0.54 -33.98
C GLY A 443 -29.21 0.27 -35.05
N ALA A 444 -30.44 0.69 -34.72
CA ALA A 444 -31.23 1.58 -35.58
C ALA A 444 -30.59 2.97 -35.74
N ASP A 445 -29.75 3.36 -34.77
CA ASP A 445 -28.90 4.56 -34.79
C ASP A 445 -27.67 4.41 -35.71
N GLY A 446 -27.50 3.24 -36.34
CA GLY A 446 -26.35 2.92 -37.18
C GLY A 446 -25.07 2.60 -36.41
N GLN A 447 -25.10 2.60 -35.07
CA GLN A 447 -23.97 2.22 -34.23
C GLN A 447 -23.88 0.70 -34.09
N PHE A 448 -22.74 0.23 -33.57
CA PHE A 448 -22.46 -1.19 -33.41
C PHE A 448 -22.45 -1.59 -31.94
N TYR A 449 -23.04 -2.73 -31.63
CA TYR A 449 -23.22 -3.22 -30.27
C TYR A 449 -22.73 -4.66 -30.15
N TYR A 450 -22.10 -5.00 -29.04
CA TYR A 450 -21.76 -6.37 -28.67
C TYR A 450 -22.37 -6.69 -27.31
N SER A 451 -23.26 -7.69 -27.26
CA SER A 451 -24.00 -8.04 -26.03
C SER A 451 -24.69 -6.83 -25.38
N GLY A 452 -25.32 -5.97 -26.20
CA GLY A 452 -26.00 -4.74 -25.75
C GLY A 452 -25.07 -3.56 -25.40
N LYS A 453 -23.74 -3.73 -25.49
CA LYS A 453 -22.75 -2.69 -25.17
C LYS A 453 -22.28 -1.99 -26.43
N LEU A 454 -22.25 -0.65 -26.42
CA LEU A 454 -21.79 0.14 -27.56
C LEU A 454 -20.31 -0.15 -27.83
N ILE A 455 -19.98 -0.43 -29.09
CA ILE A 455 -18.61 -0.55 -29.58
C ILE A 455 -18.11 0.85 -29.96
N GLN A 456 -17.00 1.25 -29.35
CA GLN A 456 -16.32 2.50 -29.67
C GLN A 456 -14.87 2.26 -30.09
N THR A 457 -14.32 3.19 -30.84
CA THR A 457 -12.92 3.14 -31.29
C THR A 457 -12.09 4.18 -30.54
N GLY A 458 -10.77 4.04 -30.52
CA GLY A 458 -9.94 4.97 -29.77
C GLY A 458 -8.46 4.72 -29.83
N PHE A 459 -7.74 5.44 -28.97
CA PHE A 459 -6.32 5.26 -28.73
C PHE A 459 -6.03 4.66 -27.36
N VAL A 460 -5.00 3.82 -27.31
CA VAL A 460 -4.36 3.36 -26.09
C VAL A 460 -2.90 3.78 -26.10
N PHE A 461 -2.48 4.60 -25.15
CA PHE A 461 -1.08 4.94 -24.94
C PHE A 461 -0.46 3.99 -23.92
N GLY A 462 0.77 3.56 -24.13
CA GLY A 462 1.46 2.61 -23.24
C GLY A 462 2.34 1.63 -24.01
N THR A 463 2.51 0.43 -23.44
CA THR A 463 3.39 -0.63 -23.97
C THR A 463 2.69 -1.62 -24.91
N VAL A 464 1.37 -1.59 -25.00
CA VAL A 464 0.57 -2.48 -25.85
C VAL A 464 0.40 -1.91 -27.26
N GLU A 465 0.27 -2.76 -28.27
CA GLU A 465 0.06 -2.32 -29.67
C GLU A 465 -1.39 -1.90 -29.95
N GLY A 466 -2.32 -2.62 -29.35
CA GLY A 466 -3.75 -2.36 -29.36
C GLY A 466 -4.37 -2.82 -28.04
N LEU A 467 -5.64 -2.47 -27.83
CA LEU A 467 -6.36 -2.92 -26.66
C LEU A 467 -7.86 -2.99 -26.93
N HIS A 468 -8.41 -4.18 -26.74
CA HIS A 468 -9.82 -4.35 -26.46
C HIS A 468 -10.07 -4.26 -24.95
N VAL A 469 -11.02 -3.43 -24.54
CA VAL A 469 -11.41 -3.29 -23.13
C VAL A 469 -12.92 -3.18 -22.99
N GLU A 470 -13.46 -3.90 -22.01
CA GLU A 470 -14.79 -3.64 -21.48
C GLU A 470 -14.66 -2.68 -20.29
N ASP A 471 -15.30 -1.52 -20.39
CA ASP A 471 -15.26 -0.53 -19.32
C ASP A 471 -16.61 0.13 -19.08
N LYS A 472 -16.84 0.56 -17.83
CA LYS A 472 -17.92 1.48 -17.49
C LYS A 472 -17.45 2.88 -17.84
N ASP A 473 -18.21 3.56 -18.69
CA ASP A 473 -17.97 4.97 -18.96
C ASP A 473 -18.16 5.76 -17.66
N GLN A 474 -17.11 6.47 -17.22
CA GLN A 474 -17.09 7.08 -15.88
C GLN A 474 -18.17 8.14 -15.66
N GLU A 475 -18.62 8.81 -16.73
CA GLU A 475 -19.64 9.87 -16.65
C GLU A 475 -21.06 9.32 -16.85
N SER A 476 -21.27 8.38 -17.77
CA SER A 476 -22.61 7.84 -18.06
C SER A 476 -22.96 6.56 -17.29
N GLY A 477 -21.99 5.92 -16.65
CA GLY A 477 -22.13 4.65 -15.93
C GLY A 477 -22.43 3.43 -16.81
N LYS A 478 -22.60 3.61 -18.12
CA LYS A 478 -22.93 2.54 -19.07
C LYS A 478 -21.71 1.73 -19.46
N GLU A 479 -21.90 0.43 -19.60
CA GLU A 479 -20.85 -0.48 -20.08
C GLU A 479 -20.65 -0.31 -21.59
N ARG A 480 -19.39 -0.18 -22.00
CA ARG A 480 -18.95 -0.03 -23.39
C ARG A 480 -17.85 -1.04 -23.71
N ARG A 481 -17.68 -1.32 -24.99
CA ARG A 481 -16.58 -2.13 -25.53
C ARG A 481 -15.72 -1.23 -26.41
N SER A 482 -14.45 -1.06 -26.05
CA SER A 482 -13.55 -0.15 -26.77
C SER A 482 -12.53 -0.95 -27.58
N ILE A 483 -12.33 -0.58 -28.85
CA ILE A 483 -11.36 -1.15 -29.77
C ILE A 483 -10.28 -0.09 -30.06
N LEU A 484 -9.13 -0.24 -29.40
CA LEU A 484 -8.11 0.80 -29.31
C LEU A 484 -6.85 0.42 -30.09
N ILE A 485 -6.23 1.40 -30.72
CA ILE A 485 -4.90 1.29 -31.35
C ILE A 485 -3.89 2.15 -30.60
N ASN A 486 -2.65 1.68 -30.45
CA ASN A 486 -1.58 2.51 -29.95
C ASN A 486 -1.00 3.38 -31.07
N PRO A 487 -1.20 4.70 -31.02
CA PRO A 487 -0.76 5.57 -32.10
C PRO A 487 0.77 5.68 -32.17
N ASP A 488 1.49 5.40 -31.07
CA ASP A 488 2.95 5.46 -31.03
C ASP A 488 3.59 4.27 -31.74
N VAL A 489 2.89 3.13 -31.75
CA VAL A 489 3.28 1.95 -32.51
C VAL A 489 2.95 2.16 -33.99
N ALA A 490 1.74 2.65 -34.28
CA ALA A 490 1.29 2.91 -35.65
C ALA A 490 2.09 4.00 -36.39
N GLU A 491 2.82 4.88 -35.68
CA GLU A 491 3.71 5.89 -36.28
C GLU A 491 5.12 5.38 -36.61
N LYS A 492 5.50 4.17 -36.16
CA LYS A 492 6.84 3.65 -36.44
C LYS A 492 7.02 3.43 -37.95
N PRO A 493 8.18 3.82 -38.54
CA PRO A 493 8.43 3.65 -39.98
C PRO A 493 8.33 2.19 -40.47
N GLU A 494 8.50 1.25 -39.55
CA GLU A 494 8.41 -0.20 -39.79
C GLU A 494 6.96 -0.69 -39.91
N TYR A 495 5.99 0.06 -39.35
CA TYR A 495 4.58 -0.32 -39.34
C TYR A 495 3.92 0.12 -40.65
N MET A 496 3.52 -0.86 -41.46
CA MET A 496 2.78 -0.63 -42.70
C MET A 496 1.28 -0.53 -42.43
N LEU A 497 0.52 0.05 -43.37
CA LEU A 497 -0.95 0.09 -43.25
C LEU A 497 -1.57 -1.31 -43.17
N GLY A 498 -0.89 -2.33 -43.71
CA GLY A 498 -1.26 -3.73 -43.56
C GLY A 498 -1.27 -4.20 -42.10
N ASP A 499 -0.27 -3.79 -41.32
CA ASP A 499 -0.16 -4.14 -39.90
C ASP A 499 -1.31 -3.53 -39.09
N ILE A 500 -1.76 -2.31 -39.45
CA ILE A 500 -2.95 -1.69 -38.84
C ILE A 500 -4.21 -2.51 -39.13
N VAL A 501 -4.35 -3.04 -40.35
CA VAL A 501 -5.48 -3.90 -40.72
C VAL A 501 -5.42 -5.22 -39.94
N ASP A 502 -4.24 -5.81 -39.78
CA ASP A 502 -4.07 -7.03 -38.99
C ASP A 502 -4.37 -6.80 -37.50
N LEU A 503 -3.94 -5.66 -36.96
CA LEU A 503 -4.26 -5.25 -35.60
C LEU A 503 -5.78 -5.04 -35.41
N ALA A 504 -6.48 -4.44 -36.38
CA ALA A 504 -7.93 -4.33 -36.34
C ALA A 504 -8.63 -5.70 -36.23
N HIS A 505 -8.18 -6.70 -37.00
CA HIS A 505 -8.69 -8.08 -36.88
C HIS A 505 -8.36 -8.72 -35.54
N HIS A 506 -7.17 -8.45 -35.00
CA HIS A 506 -6.74 -8.92 -33.69
C HIS A 506 -7.67 -8.39 -32.59
N GLU A 507 -7.85 -7.07 -32.52
CA GLU A 507 -8.67 -6.44 -31.48
C GLU A 507 -10.17 -6.77 -31.63
N LEU A 508 -10.68 -6.92 -32.85
CA LEU A 508 -12.06 -7.35 -33.07
C LEU A 508 -12.29 -8.82 -32.69
N ALA A 509 -11.26 -9.68 -32.73
CA ALA A 509 -11.37 -11.05 -32.24
C ALA A 509 -11.56 -11.09 -30.72
N HIS A 510 -11.00 -10.11 -29.99
CA HIS A 510 -11.16 -9.99 -28.55
C HIS A 510 -12.59 -9.69 -28.09
N LEU A 511 -13.50 -9.28 -29.00
CA LEU A 511 -14.93 -9.18 -28.68
C LEU A 511 -15.49 -10.53 -28.17
N ARG A 512 -15.01 -11.66 -28.70
CA ARG A 512 -15.47 -13.00 -28.31
C ARG A 512 -14.55 -13.72 -27.32
N TYR A 513 -13.26 -13.38 -27.30
CA TYR A 513 -12.26 -14.13 -26.54
C TYR A 513 -11.26 -13.18 -25.88
N ASP A 514 -11.25 -13.14 -24.55
CA ASP A 514 -10.37 -12.23 -23.81
C ASP A 514 -8.89 -12.72 -23.77
N TYR A 515 -8.62 -13.97 -24.17
CA TYR A 515 -7.30 -14.60 -24.08
C TYR A 515 -6.82 -15.17 -25.42
N HIS A 516 -5.50 -15.13 -25.67
CA HIS A 516 -4.85 -15.63 -26.89
C HIS A 516 -4.75 -17.18 -26.94
N GLY A 517 -5.89 -17.86 -26.94
CA GLY A 517 -5.99 -19.32 -27.12
C GLY A 517 -6.23 -19.77 -28.57
N GLU A 518 -6.40 -21.07 -28.78
CA GLU A 518 -6.73 -21.62 -30.12
C GLU A 518 -8.01 -21.01 -30.71
N ASP A 519 -9.02 -20.77 -29.88
CA ASP A 519 -10.29 -20.22 -30.34
C ASP A 519 -10.18 -18.75 -30.73
N PHE A 520 -9.32 -17.98 -30.06
CA PHE A 520 -8.95 -16.63 -30.48
C PHE A 520 -8.28 -16.65 -31.86
N VAL A 521 -7.32 -17.57 -32.08
CA VAL A 521 -6.64 -17.70 -33.38
C VAL A 521 -7.64 -18.06 -34.48
N LYS A 522 -8.53 -19.03 -34.23
CA LYS A 522 -9.61 -19.41 -35.17
C LYS A 522 -10.53 -18.23 -35.48
N GLN A 523 -10.88 -17.43 -34.46
CA GLN A 523 -11.71 -16.23 -34.64
C GLN A 523 -10.99 -15.18 -35.49
N SER A 524 -9.75 -14.84 -35.15
CA SER A 524 -8.95 -13.86 -35.88
C SER A 524 -8.74 -14.28 -37.34
N GLU A 525 -8.39 -15.54 -37.61
CA GLU A 525 -8.30 -16.07 -38.97
C GLU A 525 -9.64 -16.08 -39.70
N GLY A 526 -10.73 -16.41 -39.01
CA GLY A 526 -12.09 -16.40 -39.56
C GLY A 526 -12.49 -15.00 -40.03
N LEU A 527 -12.26 -13.99 -39.21
CA LEU A 527 -12.49 -12.58 -39.56
C LEU A 527 -11.66 -12.18 -40.79
N ARG A 528 -10.37 -12.54 -40.84
CA ARG A 528 -9.52 -12.27 -42.02
C ARG A 528 -10.03 -12.95 -43.30
N ARG A 529 -10.48 -14.22 -43.21
CA ARG A 529 -11.04 -14.96 -44.37
C ARG A 529 -12.32 -14.30 -44.88
N ILE A 530 -13.21 -13.89 -43.98
CA ILE A 530 -14.45 -13.18 -44.33
C ILE A 530 -14.11 -11.82 -44.94
N CYS A 531 -13.19 -11.06 -44.36
CA CYS A 531 -12.74 -9.79 -44.92
C CYS A 531 -12.26 -9.96 -46.36
N ARG A 532 -11.40 -10.95 -46.63
CA ARG A 532 -10.90 -11.23 -47.98
C ARG A 532 -12.02 -11.58 -48.97
N ARG A 533 -13.03 -12.32 -48.52
CA ARG A 533 -14.14 -12.76 -49.37
C ARG A 533 -15.15 -11.65 -49.67
N GLU A 534 -15.50 -10.87 -48.67
CA GLU A 534 -16.61 -9.90 -48.73
C GLU A 534 -16.16 -8.49 -49.10
N MET A 535 -14.93 -8.11 -48.70
CA MET A 535 -14.44 -6.74 -48.80
C MET A 535 -13.21 -6.63 -49.71
N GLY A 536 -12.69 -7.75 -50.20
CA GLY A 536 -11.50 -7.83 -51.04
C GLY A 536 -10.20 -8.00 -50.25
N HIS A 537 -9.08 -8.01 -50.97
CA HIS A 537 -7.76 -8.15 -50.37
C HIS A 537 -7.40 -6.98 -49.44
N GLU A 538 -6.34 -7.15 -48.66
CA GLU A 538 -5.76 -6.14 -47.76
C GLU A 538 -5.71 -4.72 -48.35
N LYS A 539 -5.40 -4.59 -49.64
CA LYS A 539 -5.43 -3.31 -50.38
C LYS A 539 -6.76 -2.55 -50.30
N ALA A 540 -7.90 -3.24 -50.25
CA ALA A 540 -9.20 -2.62 -50.11
C ALA A 540 -9.42 -2.06 -48.70
N MET A 541 -8.89 -2.73 -47.67
CA MET A 541 -8.93 -2.23 -46.29
C MET A 541 -7.97 -1.05 -46.08
N ILE A 542 -6.81 -1.09 -46.73
CA ILE A 542 -5.90 0.06 -46.81
C ILE A 542 -6.62 1.25 -47.47
N ALA A 543 -7.33 1.03 -48.58
CA ALA A 543 -8.11 2.07 -49.25
C ALA A 543 -9.22 2.63 -48.34
N ALA A 544 -9.92 1.79 -47.57
CA ALA A 544 -10.91 2.25 -46.60
C ALA A 544 -10.27 3.14 -45.52
N PHE A 545 -9.13 2.73 -44.97
CA PHE A 545 -8.39 3.56 -44.01
C PHE A 545 -8.00 4.93 -44.60
N GLU A 546 -7.50 4.95 -45.84
CA GLU A 546 -7.18 6.18 -46.57
C GLU A 546 -8.41 7.04 -46.88
N GLU A 547 -9.56 6.42 -47.16
CA GLU A 547 -10.84 7.09 -47.35
C GLU A 547 -11.30 7.80 -46.08
N GLY A 548 -11.17 7.15 -44.91
CA GLY A 548 -11.43 7.80 -43.62
C GLY A 548 -10.56 9.06 -43.42
N ILE A 549 -9.27 8.98 -43.78
CA ILE A 549 -8.36 10.13 -43.76
C ILE A 549 -8.80 11.21 -44.77
N ALA A 550 -9.23 10.83 -45.97
CA ALA A 550 -9.69 11.75 -46.99
C ALA A 550 -10.97 12.48 -46.56
N GLY A 551 -11.94 11.75 -45.99
CA GLY A 551 -13.16 12.33 -45.42
C GLY A 551 -12.86 13.32 -44.30
N TRP A 552 -11.92 13.00 -43.41
CA TRP A 552 -11.45 13.93 -42.40
C TRP A 552 -10.83 15.20 -43.00
N ARG A 553 -10.00 15.07 -44.05
CA ARG A 553 -9.39 16.21 -44.75
C ARG A 553 -10.45 17.09 -45.41
N ALA A 554 -11.48 16.50 -46.01
CA ALA A 554 -12.56 17.25 -46.64
C ALA A 554 -13.37 18.03 -45.59
N LYS A 555 -13.70 17.41 -44.46
CA LYS A 555 -14.44 18.04 -43.34
C LYS A 555 -13.67 19.22 -42.71
N HIS A 556 -12.34 19.14 -42.65
CA HIS A 556 -11.49 20.14 -41.98
C HIS A 556 -10.61 20.95 -42.93
N ALA A 557 -10.88 20.90 -44.23
CA ALA A 557 -10.27 21.83 -45.17
C ALA A 557 -10.78 23.23 -44.82
N ALA A 558 -9.87 24.14 -44.47
CA ALA A 558 -10.23 25.54 -44.29
C ALA A 558 -10.99 25.99 -45.56
N PRO A 559 -12.13 26.70 -45.45
CA PRO A 559 -12.77 27.27 -46.61
C PRO A 559 -11.70 28.10 -47.30
N LYS A 560 -11.30 27.70 -48.52
CA LYS A 560 -10.43 28.51 -49.35
C LYS A 560 -11.17 29.83 -49.51
N ALA A 561 -10.80 30.83 -48.72
CA ALA A 561 -11.38 32.15 -48.83
C ALA A 561 -11.26 32.53 -50.31
N LYS A 562 -12.40 32.81 -50.94
CA LYS A 562 -12.50 33.47 -52.24
C LYS A 562 -11.67 34.75 -52.16
N LYS A 563 -10.37 34.67 -52.45
CA LYS A 563 -9.45 35.80 -52.55
C LYS A 563 -9.10 36.09 -54.01
N GLU A 564 -9.94 35.62 -54.94
CA GLU A 564 -9.70 35.63 -56.38
C GLU A 564 -10.88 36.17 -57.20
N ILE A 565 -11.73 37.06 -56.63
CA ILE A 565 -12.77 37.75 -57.41
C ILE A 565 -12.58 39.29 -57.48
N ASP A 566 -11.73 39.90 -56.64
CA ASP A 566 -11.50 41.36 -56.69
C ASP A 566 -10.20 41.79 -57.39
N ARG A 567 -9.58 40.93 -58.20
CA ARG A 567 -8.39 41.30 -59.01
C ARG A 567 -8.65 41.51 -60.51
N GLU A 568 -9.86 41.28 -61.01
CA GLU A 568 -10.19 41.48 -62.43
C GLU A 568 -11.13 42.66 -62.73
N SER A 569 -11.61 43.41 -61.74
CA SER A 569 -12.48 44.59 -61.98
C SER A 569 -11.76 45.95 -61.89
N GLY A 570 -10.42 45.99 -61.92
CA GLY A 570 -9.63 47.19 -61.65
C GLY A 570 -8.76 47.73 -62.80
N TYR A 571 -8.98 47.32 -64.05
CA TYR A 571 -8.34 47.91 -65.23
C TYR A 571 -9.38 48.14 -66.33
N GLY A 572 -10.04 49.29 -66.29
CA GLY A 572 -10.99 49.73 -67.31
C GLY A 572 -11.50 51.14 -67.06
N MET A 573 -10.83 52.10 -67.71
CA MET A 573 -11.04 53.57 -67.79
C MET A 573 -10.51 54.44 -66.65
#